data_AF-A0A7C6J6G2-F1
#
_entry.id   AF-A0A7C6J6G2-F1
#
_cell.length_a   1.000
_cell.length_b   1.000
_cell.length_c   1.000
_cell.angle_alpha   90.00
_cell.angle_beta   90.00
_cell.angle_gamma   90.00
#
_symmetry.space_group_name_H-M   'P 1'
#
loop_
_entity.id
_entity.type
_entity.pdbx_description
1 polymer ?
#
loop_
_entity_poly.entity_id
_entity_poly.type
_entity_poly.pdbx_seq_one_letter_code
_entity_poly.pdbx_strand_id
1 'polypeptide(L)'
;MKNFKKLLAVILAAIMVLSSLSVVVFASDANLDSSADTSYRIKAGFYSFVDKVLDLILKALNAMIPGLDWGSAWPTLEEYTSDGFMSGDATFSETVGVEASWYMGYSKASLLTGLDVMDGTYYLGGALEPFTGRAPEAVIDDQQVVAYALSDGETLVVHAVIDCFGISRGDVIAIRNNLADWVEENNVTSIQISSVHQHSCIDTLGLAAPLVPALLRNPLMSIFADRDSFVLGTNKNFMANVYKYTESVIKNAVARMDIGEIYVGDINIGDYIKDKREPINKNDMMTRIRFVPACESANEIWIVNVDMHDVTFGAAASVLSADYPYYVREALAERGVDCVYVIGAELAITPQGANIPGFETCENDTERAKCIADALVAKLGEIENDERLDPILNIASKEVQVKATNGVLKLAVRQGLINVVVAKDGTDLVLITEIGYMELGNKLGVFLAPGENDPQMVWGEKTGELLSAEQSWNGTTWTKTPIAETADVEKLIVFGLANDQIGYIVLESDVHSILTENEEILCPSYKAAEIIVSAFENLIADVK
;
A
#
# COMPACT_ATOMS: atom_id res chain seq x y z
N MET A 1 -29.01 4.31 23.42
CA MET A 1 -28.26 4.47 24.69
C MET A 1 -28.35 3.30 25.68
N LYS A 2 -29.54 2.79 26.08
CA LYS A 2 -29.63 1.72 27.09
C LYS A 2 -28.98 0.39 26.65
N ASN A 3 -29.11 0.04 25.36
CA ASN A 3 -28.47 -1.14 24.79
C ASN A 3 -26.96 -0.95 24.58
N PHE A 4 -26.53 0.27 24.22
CA PHE A 4 -25.11 0.64 24.12
C PHE A 4 -24.38 0.54 25.47
N LYS A 5 -24.99 0.99 26.58
CA LYS A 5 -24.43 0.85 27.93
C LYS A 5 -24.30 -0.62 28.37
N LYS A 6 -25.26 -1.47 27.99
CA LYS A 6 -25.18 -2.92 28.24
C LYS A 6 -24.08 -3.59 27.43
N LEU A 7 -23.93 -3.20 26.17
CA LEU A 7 -22.86 -3.71 25.30
C LEU A 7 -21.49 -3.28 25.80
N LEU A 8 -21.31 -2.01 26.19
CA LEU A 8 -20.07 -1.52 26.80
C LEU A 8 -19.75 -2.29 28.09
N ALA A 9 -20.75 -2.63 28.90
CA ALA A 9 -20.57 -3.47 30.09
C ALA A 9 -20.17 -4.92 29.74
N VAL A 10 -20.70 -5.49 28.64
CA VAL A 10 -20.29 -6.82 28.15
C VAL A 10 -18.87 -6.79 27.59
N ILE A 11 -18.50 -5.74 26.86
CA ILE A 11 -17.14 -5.53 26.35
C ILE A 11 -16.16 -5.38 27.52
N LEU A 12 -16.47 -4.53 28.51
CA LEU A 12 -15.65 -4.38 29.71
C LEU A 12 -15.56 -5.68 30.53
N ALA A 13 -16.65 -6.46 30.60
CA ALA A 13 -16.64 -7.76 31.26
C ALA A 13 -15.79 -8.78 30.49
N ALA A 14 -15.85 -8.80 29.16
CA ALA A 14 -15.01 -9.64 28.31
C ALA A 14 -13.53 -9.24 28.45
N ILE A 15 -13.21 -7.95 28.43
CA ILE A 15 -11.85 -7.43 28.67
C ILE A 15 -11.36 -7.82 30.08
N MET A 16 -12.21 -7.73 31.12
CA MET A 16 -11.84 -8.19 32.46
C MET A 16 -11.60 -9.70 32.54
N VAL A 17 -12.42 -10.52 31.88
CA VAL A 17 -12.22 -11.97 31.80
C VAL A 17 -10.93 -12.31 31.05
N LEU A 18 -10.68 -11.63 29.92
CA LEU A 18 -9.45 -11.76 29.13
C LEU A 18 -8.21 -11.35 29.94
N SER A 19 -8.30 -10.26 30.72
CA SER A 19 -7.22 -9.82 31.62
C SER A 19 -6.97 -10.77 32.79
N SER A 20 -7.99 -11.53 33.23
CA SER A 20 -7.83 -12.55 34.28
C SER A 20 -7.23 -13.86 33.76
N LEU A 21 -7.46 -14.17 32.47
CA LEU A 21 -6.91 -15.35 31.80
C LEU A 21 -5.48 -15.12 31.30
N SER A 22 -5.14 -13.91 30.86
CA SER A 22 -3.78 -13.55 30.46
C SER A 22 -2.80 -13.71 31.64
N VAL A 23 -3.21 -13.38 32.87
CA VAL A 23 -2.41 -13.61 34.09
C VAL A 23 -2.07 -15.09 34.29
N VAL A 24 -2.92 -16.02 33.85
CA VAL A 24 -2.65 -17.47 33.95
C VAL A 24 -1.65 -17.93 32.87
N VAL A 25 -1.72 -17.37 31.67
CA VAL A 25 -0.78 -17.66 30.57
C VAL A 25 0.61 -17.07 30.89
N PHE A 26 0.68 -15.83 31.38
CA PHE A 26 1.93 -15.19 31.80
C PHE A 26 2.53 -15.78 33.10
N ALA A 27 1.72 -16.39 33.98
CA ALA A 27 2.23 -17.14 35.13
C ALA A 27 2.88 -18.49 34.74
N SER A 28 2.59 -19.00 33.52
CA SER A 28 3.16 -20.26 33.02
C SER A 28 4.51 -20.09 32.29
N ASP A 29 4.91 -18.86 31.95
CA ASP A 29 6.22 -18.54 31.36
C ASP A 29 7.39 -18.79 32.34
N ALA A 30 7.11 -18.99 33.64
CA ALA A 30 8.15 -19.13 34.67
C ALA A 30 8.75 -20.54 34.80
N ASN A 31 8.25 -21.57 34.12
CA ASN A 31 8.72 -22.97 34.33
C ASN A 31 8.48 -23.95 33.15
N LEU A 32 8.48 -23.51 31.90
CA LEU A 32 8.30 -24.43 30.76
C LEU A 32 9.59 -24.58 29.95
N ASP A 33 10.34 -25.61 30.28
CA ASP A 33 11.54 -26.08 29.57
C ASP A 33 11.13 -26.95 28.36
N SER A 34 11.78 -26.65 27.22
CA SER A 34 11.96 -27.44 25.99
C SER A 34 10.87 -28.43 25.53
N SER A 35 9.78 -27.88 24.99
CA SER A 35 9.41 -28.20 23.61
C SER A 35 8.84 -26.92 23.00
N ALA A 36 9.46 -26.40 21.94
CA ALA A 36 8.94 -25.24 21.21
C ALA A 36 7.50 -25.47 20.69
N ASP A 37 7.05 -26.72 20.69
CA ASP A 37 5.76 -27.17 20.16
C ASP A 37 4.59 -27.00 21.15
N THR A 38 4.73 -27.42 22.41
CA THR A 38 3.56 -27.43 23.33
C THR A 38 3.19 -26.03 23.84
N SER A 39 4.18 -25.22 24.22
CA SER A 39 3.94 -23.86 24.75
C SER A 39 3.42 -22.90 23.67
N TYR A 40 3.99 -22.99 22.46
CA TYR A 40 3.51 -22.24 21.29
C TYR A 40 2.07 -22.62 20.94
N ARG A 41 1.73 -23.91 20.92
CA ARG A 41 0.35 -24.37 20.64
C ARG A 41 -0.66 -23.94 21.71
N ILE A 42 -0.25 -23.89 22.98
CA ILE A 42 -1.12 -23.35 24.05
C ILE A 42 -1.34 -21.85 23.85
N LYS A 43 -0.29 -21.09 23.52
CA LYS A 43 -0.40 -19.65 23.20
C LYS A 43 -1.31 -19.44 21.99
N ALA A 44 -1.10 -20.20 20.90
CA ALA A 44 -1.95 -20.21 19.70
C ALA A 44 -3.42 -20.46 20.03
N GLY A 45 -3.70 -21.52 20.80
CA GLY A 45 -5.05 -21.90 21.19
C GLY A 45 -5.72 -20.84 22.05
N PHE A 46 -4.97 -20.21 22.95
CA PHE A 46 -5.47 -19.10 23.77
C PHE A 46 -5.83 -17.89 22.91
N TYR A 47 -4.91 -17.38 22.10
CA TYR A 47 -5.16 -16.21 21.27
C TYR A 47 -6.26 -16.46 20.22
N SER A 48 -6.32 -17.65 19.62
CA SER A 48 -7.44 -18.06 18.75
C SER A 48 -8.80 -18.01 19.45
N PHE A 49 -8.85 -18.36 20.74
CA PHE A 49 -10.06 -18.21 21.54
C PHE A 49 -10.40 -16.72 21.78
N VAL A 50 -9.41 -15.90 22.11
CA VAL A 50 -9.60 -14.46 22.29
C VAL A 50 -10.10 -13.79 21.01
N ASP A 51 -9.51 -14.10 19.87
CA ASP A 51 -9.90 -13.57 18.56
C ASP A 51 -11.35 -13.92 18.22
N LYS A 52 -11.80 -15.15 18.51
CA LYS A 52 -13.21 -15.54 18.34
C LYS A 52 -14.16 -14.73 19.22
N VAL A 53 -13.75 -14.39 20.44
CA VAL A 53 -14.54 -13.52 21.33
C VAL A 53 -14.58 -12.09 20.78
N LEU A 54 -13.44 -11.56 20.34
CA LEU A 54 -13.34 -10.23 19.73
C LEU A 54 -14.17 -10.13 18.44
N ASP A 55 -14.09 -11.13 17.56
CA ASP A 55 -14.90 -11.21 16.34
C ASP A 55 -16.39 -11.25 16.65
N LEU A 56 -16.83 -11.99 17.68
CA LEU A 56 -18.23 -11.97 18.11
C LEU A 56 -18.69 -10.58 18.57
N ILE A 57 -17.83 -9.88 19.32
CA ILE A 57 -18.09 -8.50 19.77
C ILE A 57 -18.17 -7.56 18.56
N LEU A 58 -17.21 -7.63 17.64
CA LEU A 58 -17.15 -6.79 16.45
C LEU A 58 -18.32 -7.06 15.50
N LYS A 59 -18.76 -8.32 15.35
CA LYS A 59 -19.99 -8.67 14.61
C LYS A 59 -21.22 -8.05 15.24
N ALA A 60 -21.36 -8.11 16.56
CA ALA A 60 -22.46 -7.47 17.27
C ALA A 60 -22.43 -5.94 17.14
N LEU A 61 -21.26 -5.32 17.25
CA LEU A 61 -21.09 -3.87 17.02
C LEU A 61 -21.47 -3.49 15.59
N ASN A 62 -21.00 -4.25 14.60
CA ASN A 62 -21.32 -3.98 13.20
C ASN A 62 -22.83 -4.12 12.93
N ALA A 63 -23.49 -5.12 13.52
CA ALA A 63 -24.94 -5.29 13.35
C ALA A 63 -25.80 -4.24 14.08
N MET A 64 -25.24 -3.49 15.05
CA MET A 64 -26.01 -2.58 15.90
C MET A 64 -25.72 -1.09 15.66
N ILE A 65 -24.54 -0.76 15.16
CA ILE A 65 -24.13 0.62 14.88
C ILE A 65 -24.59 0.95 13.45
N PRO A 66 -25.44 1.98 13.26
CA PRO A 66 -25.81 2.42 11.92
C PRO A 66 -24.58 2.82 11.10
N GLY A 67 -24.61 2.50 9.82
CA GLY A 67 -23.54 2.81 8.88
C GLY A 67 -24.10 3.04 7.49
N LEU A 68 -23.21 3.39 6.55
CA LEU A 68 -23.53 3.60 5.14
C LEU A 68 -24.24 2.39 4.51
N ASP A 69 -23.95 1.18 5.01
CA ASP A 69 -24.54 -0.08 4.58
C ASP A 69 -26.04 -0.23 4.93
N TRP A 70 -26.55 0.49 5.93
CA TRP A 70 -27.97 0.47 6.28
C TRP A 70 -28.83 1.32 5.33
N GLY A 71 -28.19 2.23 4.59
CA GLY A 71 -28.79 2.95 3.48
C GLY A 71 -28.54 2.25 2.14
N SER A 72 -28.81 2.98 1.07
CA SER A 72 -28.53 2.59 -0.32
C SER A 72 -27.18 3.13 -0.82
N ALA A 73 -26.21 3.33 0.09
CA ALA A 73 -24.93 3.96 -0.26
C ALA A 73 -24.07 3.10 -1.20
N TRP A 74 -24.27 1.78 -1.18
CA TRP A 74 -23.49 0.82 -1.97
C TRP A 74 -24.38 -0.11 -2.78
N PRO A 75 -24.00 -0.41 -4.03
CA PRO A 75 -24.73 -1.32 -4.91
C PRO A 75 -24.61 -2.78 -4.41
N THR A 76 -25.50 -3.64 -4.87
CA THR A 76 -25.26 -5.09 -4.86
C THR A 76 -24.19 -5.48 -5.90
N LEU A 77 -23.62 -6.69 -5.80
CA LEU A 77 -22.70 -7.19 -6.83
C LEU A 77 -23.32 -7.22 -8.24
N GLU A 78 -24.63 -7.44 -8.35
CA GLU A 78 -25.35 -7.42 -9.63
C GLU A 78 -25.51 -6.00 -10.20
N GLU A 79 -25.53 -4.98 -9.32
CA GLU A 79 -25.69 -3.56 -9.69
C GLU A 79 -24.36 -2.84 -9.87
N TYR A 80 -23.24 -3.46 -9.48
CA TYR A 80 -21.92 -2.86 -9.54
C TYR A 80 -21.45 -2.63 -10.98
N THR A 81 -20.82 -1.47 -11.22
CA THR A 81 -20.20 -1.07 -12.48
C THR A 81 -18.72 -0.75 -12.28
N SER A 82 -17.89 -1.13 -13.24
CA SER A 82 -16.43 -0.91 -13.23
C SER A 82 -16.05 0.50 -13.71
N ASP A 83 -16.76 1.52 -13.23
CA ASP A 83 -16.53 2.91 -13.65
C ASP A 83 -15.11 3.37 -13.27
N GLY A 84 -14.38 3.95 -14.22
CA GLY A 84 -12.98 4.37 -14.02
C GLY A 84 -11.95 3.23 -13.95
N PHE A 85 -12.36 1.98 -14.19
CA PHE A 85 -11.43 0.86 -14.36
C PHE A 85 -10.75 0.90 -15.73
N MET A 86 -9.45 0.62 -15.78
CA MET A 86 -8.66 0.57 -17.01
C MET A 86 -8.03 -0.81 -17.14
N SER A 87 -8.59 -1.66 -18.02
CA SER A 87 -8.15 -3.06 -18.16
C SER A 87 -6.76 -3.22 -18.78
N GLY A 88 -6.25 -2.20 -19.46
CA GLY A 88 -5.05 -2.30 -20.27
C GLY A 88 -5.25 -3.12 -21.55
N ASP A 89 -4.17 -3.71 -22.02
CA ASP A 89 -4.06 -4.55 -23.20
C ASP A 89 -4.82 -5.87 -23.04
N ALA A 90 -5.47 -6.30 -24.12
CA ALA A 90 -6.18 -7.58 -24.13
C ALA A 90 -5.25 -8.79 -24.30
N THR A 91 -4.07 -8.58 -24.89
CA THR A 91 -3.06 -9.62 -25.19
C THR A 91 -1.68 -8.99 -25.21
N PHE A 92 -0.68 -9.71 -24.73
CA PHE A 92 0.70 -9.21 -24.67
C PHE A 92 1.44 -9.43 -25.99
N SER A 93 2.21 -8.42 -26.42
CA SER A 93 3.08 -8.51 -27.57
C SER A 93 4.39 -9.22 -27.21
N GLU A 94 4.77 -10.22 -28.01
CA GLU A 94 6.05 -10.93 -27.87
C GLU A 94 7.17 -10.37 -28.75
N THR A 95 6.85 -9.46 -29.68
CA THR A 95 7.77 -8.99 -30.72
C THR A 95 7.86 -7.48 -30.77
N VAL A 96 9.07 -6.98 -31.01
CA VAL A 96 9.32 -5.55 -31.21
C VAL A 96 8.60 -5.04 -32.46
N GLY A 97 7.81 -3.98 -32.30
CA GLY A 97 7.15 -3.30 -33.41
C GLY A 97 8.16 -2.72 -34.41
N VAL A 98 7.77 -2.61 -35.68
CA VAL A 98 8.68 -2.20 -36.78
C VAL A 98 9.30 -0.81 -36.57
N GLU A 99 8.58 0.08 -35.90
CA GLU A 99 9.01 1.46 -35.57
C GLU A 99 8.97 1.73 -34.06
N ALA A 100 9.00 0.67 -33.24
CA ALA A 100 8.90 0.79 -31.78
C ALA A 100 10.13 1.51 -31.21
N SER A 101 9.90 2.36 -30.21
CA SER A 101 10.93 3.10 -29.49
C SER A 101 10.43 3.43 -28.10
N TRP A 102 11.33 3.53 -27.13
CA TRP A 102 10.94 3.98 -25.81
C TRP A 102 10.73 5.48 -25.79
N TYR A 103 9.58 5.90 -25.27
CA TYR A 103 9.26 7.27 -24.94
C TYR A 103 9.01 7.36 -23.44
N MET A 104 9.68 8.28 -22.77
CA MET A 104 9.44 8.50 -21.34
C MET A 104 9.46 9.98 -21.00
N GLY A 105 8.54 10.39 -20.12
CA GLY A 105 8.43 11.76 -19.65
C GLY A 105 8.21 11.81 -18.14
N TYR A 106 8.55 12.95 -17.54
CA TYR A 106 8.56 13.13 -16.09
C TYR A 106 7.89 14.45 -15.67
N SER A 107 7.18 14.43 -14.55
CA SER A 107 6.68 15.64 -13.89
C SER A 107 6.50 15.44 -12.39
N LYS A 108 6.72 16.50 -11.60
CA LYS A 108 6.38 16.53 -10.18
C LYS A 108 5.66 17.81 -9.77
N ALA A 109 4.91 17.78 -8.68
CA ALA A 109 4.26 18.93 -8.08
C ALA A 109 4.11 18.78 -6.55
N SER A 110 4.16 19.91 -5.83
CA SER A 110 3.85 19.98 -4.39
C SER A 110 2.34 19.91 -4.15
N LEU A 111 1.94 19.05 -3.22
CA LEU A 111 0.55 18.92 -2.73
C LEU A 111 0.19 19.95 -1.66
N LEU A 112 1.20 20.61 -1.07
CA LEU A 112 1.02 21.63 -0.05
C LEU A 112 0.73 23.02 -0.66
N THR A 113 0.85 23.15 -1.98
CA THR A 113 0.69 24.42 -2.71
C THR A 113 -0.63 25.14 -2.35
N GLY A 114 -0.51 26.31 -1.73
CA GLY A 114 -1.65 27.18 -1.41
C GLY A 114 -2.42 26.79 -0.13
N LEU A 115 -1.90 25.88 0.68
CA LEU A 115 -2.50 25.45 1.95
C LEU A 115 -1.72 26.01 3.14
N ASP A 116 -2.43 26.35 4.21
CA ASP A 116 -1.85 26.56 5.54
C ASP A 116 -2.05 25.30 6.37
N VAL A 117 -1.12 24.36 6.24
CA VAL A 117 -1.23 23.03 6.85
C VAL A 117 -1.06 23.03 8.37
N MET A 118 -0.70 24.19 8.94
CA MET A 118 -0.50 24.41 10.37
C MET A 118 -1.73 25.01 11.05
N ASP A 119 -2.86 25.16 10.35
CA ASP A 119 -4.09 25.77 10.87
C ASP A 119 -4.88 24.89 11.86
N GLY A 120 -4.43 23.66 12.09
CA GLY A 120 -5.04 22.69 13.00
C GLY A 120 -6.20 21.87 12.42
N THR A 121 -6.45 21.96 11.10
CA THR A 121 -7.53 21.22 10.41
C THR A 121 -7.06 20.01 9.61
N TYR A 122 -5.76 19.73 9.62
CA TYR A 122 -5.13 18.61 8.94
C TYR A 122 -4.67 17.58 9.97
N TYR A 123 -4.82 16.29 9.63
CA TYR A 123 -4.32 15.20 10.45
C TYR A 123 -3.19 14.46 9.73
N LEU A 124 -2.21 13.99 10.48
CA LEU A 124 -1.12 13.15 9.99
C LEU A 124 -1.55 11.68 9.96
N GLY A 125 -1.35 11.02 8.82
CA GLY A 125 -1.55 9.59 8.62
C GLY A 125 -0.56 8.74 9.42
N GLY A 126 -0.73 7.41 9.39
CA GLY A 126 0.24 6.46 9.94
C GLY A 126 -0.07 5.87 11.32
N ALA A 127 -0.99 6.44 12.10
CA ALA A 127 -1.45 5.82 13.35
C ALA A 127 -2.94 6.07 13.63
N LEU A 128 -3.55 5.13 14.34
CA LEU A 128 -4.92 5.25 14.85
C LEU A 128 -4.96 6.14 16.09
N GLU A 129 -5.74 7.23 16.04
CA GLU A 129 -5.83 8.21 17.12
C GLU A 129 -7.20 8.16 17.82
N PRO A 130 -7.29 7.75 19.10
CA PRO A 130 -8.59 7.54 19.74
C PRO A 130 -9.43 8.81 19.94
N PHE A 131 -8.82 9.97 20.23
CA PHE A 131 -9.56 11.12 20.78
C PHE A 131 -9.48 12.39 19.96
N THR A 132 -8.28 12.88 19.63
CA THR A 132 -8.09 14.22 19.07
C THR A 132 -7.63 14.24 17.61
N GLY A 133 -7.13 13.11 17.10
CA GLY A 133 -6.30 13.11 15.90
C GLY A 133 -4.95 13.75 16.20
N ARG A 134 -4.06 13.72 15.21
CA ARG A 134 -2.70 14.29 15.30
C ARG A 134 -2.49 15.34 14.22
N ALA A 135 -2.51 16.61 14.60
CA ALA A 135 -2.19 17.70 13.68
C ALA A 135 -0.66 17.87 13.58
N PRO A 136 -0.13 18.36 12.44
CA PRO A 136 1.28 18.67 12.34
C PRO A 136 1.67 19.80 13.29
N GLU A 137 2.81 19.65 13.96
CA GLU A 137 3.45 20.64 14.83
C GLU A 137 4.57 21.41 14.11
N ALA A 138 5.11 20.83 13.03
CA ALA A 138 6.05 21.47 12.12
C ALA A 138 5.96 20.82 10.73
N VAL A 139 6.45 21.54 9.71
CA VAL A 139 6.68 21.04 8.36
C VAL A 139 8.19 20.95 8.15
N ILE A 140 8.69 19.74 7.90
CA ILE A 140 10.12 19.47 7.70
C ILE A 140 10.51 19.60 6.23
N ASP A 141 9.68 19.02 5.35
CA ASP A 141 9.87 18.97 3.91
C ASP A 141 8.49 18.87 3.21
N ASP A 142 8.50 18.69 1.88
CA ASP A 142 7.31 18.80 1.04
C ASP A 142 6.68 17.43 0.76
N GLN A 143 5.34 17.38 0.70
CA GLN A 143 4.62 16.24 0.16
C GLN A 143 4.34 16.48 -1.32
N GLN A 144 4.81 15.57 -2.18
CA GLN A 144 4.77 15.70 -3.61
C GLN A 144 3.95 14.58 -4.26
N VAL A 145 3.48 14.84 -5.47
CA VAL A 145 3.15 13.80 -6.43
C VAL A 145 4.17 13.85 -7.57
N VAL A 146 4.68 12.69 -7.94
CA VAL A 146 5.67 12.51 -9.00
C VAL A 146 5.12 11.51 -10.00
N ALA A 147 5.16 11.82 -11.29
CA ALA A 147 4.66 10.93 -12.33
C ALA A 147 5.69 10.72 -13.42
N TYR A 148 5.69 9.49 -13.97
CA TYR A 148 6.26 9.22 -15.28
C TYR A 148 5.19 8.76 -16.26
N ALA A 149 5.39 9.09 -17.52
CA ALA A 149 4.68 8.50 -18.65
C ALA A 149 5.68 7.63 -19.42
N LEU A 150 5.26 6.43 -19.85
CA LEU A 150 6.08 5.45 -20.54
C LEU A 150 5.29 4.89 -21.74
N SER A 151 5.93 4.84 -22.90
CA SER A 151 5.34 4.26 -24.11
C SER A 151 6.38 3.57 -24.97
N ASP A 152 5.98 2.54 -25.70
CA ASP A 152 6.75 1.92 -26.79
C ASP A 152 6.34 2.43 -28.19
N GLY A 153 5.40 3.37 -28.24
CA GLY A 153 4.77 3.91 -29.45
C GLY A 153 3.35 3.39 -29.71
N GLU A 154 2.95 2.27 -29.10
CA GLU A 154 1.60 1.71 -29.20
C GLU A 154 0.86 1.76 -27.86
N THR A 155 1.50 1.27 -26.80
CA THR A 155 0.97 1.29 -25.44
C THR A 155 1.46 2.54 -24.72
N LEU A 156 0.58 3.21 -23.97
CA LEU A 156 0.94 4.37 -23.14
C LEU A 156 0.47 4.15 -21.70
N VAL A 157 1.43 3.99 -20.78
CA VAL A 157 1.20 3.87 -19.34
C VAL A 157 1.66 5.16 -18.66
N VAL A 158 0.84 5.69 -17.75
CA VAL A 158 1.26 6.76 -16.85
C VAL A 158 1.17 6.26 -15.41
N HIS A 159 2.22 6.44 -14.61
CA HIS A 159 2.20 6.10 -13.19
C HIS A 159 2.52 7.33 -12.36
N ALA A 160 1.56 7.74 -11.52
CA ALA A 160 1.73 8.77 -10.51
C ALA A 160 1.96 8.14 -9.13
N VAL A 161 3.00 8.58 -8.43
CA VAL A 161 3.34 8.14 -7.08
C VAL A 161 3.23 9.32 -6.14
N ILE A 162 2.48 9.12 -5.06
CA ILE A 162 2.08 10.17 -4.12
C ILE A 162 2.82 9.98 -2.80
N ASP A 163 3.42 11.07 -2.29
CA ASP A 163 3.91 11.17 -0.90
C ASP A 163 2.73 11.20 0.07
N CYS A 164 2.19 10.02 0.37
CA CYS A 164 1.11 9.84 1.31
C CYS A 164 1.16 8.50 2.05
N PHE A 165 0.23 8.30 2.98
CA PHE A 165 0.09 7.08 3.76
C PHE A 165 -0.58 5.96 2.95
N GLY A 166 -1.47 6.30 2.04
CA GLY A 166 -2.16 5.34 1.20
C GLY A 166 -3.27 6.03 0.43
N ILE A 167 -3.52 5.58 -0.80
CA ILE A 167 -4.61 6.11 -1.64
C ILE A 167 -5.67 5.03 -1.81
N SER A 168 -6.94 5.38 -1.61
CA SER A 168 -8.03 4.41 -1.75
C SER A 168 -8.50 4.29 -3.20
N ARG A 169 -9.04 3.14 -3.60
CA ARG A 169 -9.60 2.95 -4.94
C ARG A 169 -10.64 4.00 -5.34
N GLY A 170 -11.47 4.46 -4.39
CA GLY A 170 -12.47 5.49 -4.70
C GLY A 170 -11.84 6.82 -5.10
N ASP A 171 -10.68 7.16 -4.53
CA ASP A 171 -9.91 8.36 -4.90
C ASP A 171 -9.21 8.16 -6.25
N VAL A 172 -8.68 6.97 -6.51
CA VAL A 172 -8.06 6.60 -7.80
C VAL A 172 -9.09 6.68 -8.93
N ILE A 173 -10.29 6.13 -8.74
CA ILE A 173 -11.39 6.22 -9.70
C ILE A 173 -11.81 7.67 -9.92
N ALA A 174 -11.86 8.50 -8.87
CA ALA A 174 -12.18 9.92 -9.02
C ALA A 174 -11.17 10.63 -9.93
N ILE A 175 -9.87 10.39 -9.73
CA ILE A 175 -8.81 10.95 -10.58
C ILE A 175 -8.94 10.45 -12.02
N ARG A 176 -9.11 9.14 -12.22
CA ARG A 176 -9.27 8.56 -13.57
C ARG A 176 -10.51 9.10 -14.29
N ASN A 177 -11.63 9.26 -13.59
CA ASN A 177 -12.86 9.83 -14.15
C ASN A 177 -12.68 11.30 -14.54
N ASN A 178 -11.94 12.10 -13.76
CA ASN A 178 -11.61 13.48 -14.14
C ASN A 178 -10.72 13.57 -15.39
N LEU A 179 -10.03 12.48 -15.72
CA LEU A 179 -9.14 12.36 -16.88
C LEU A 179 -9.77 11.61 -18.06
N ALA A 180 -11.00 11.11 -17.97
CA ALA A 180 -11.58 10.18 -18.95
C ALA A 180 -11.52 10.72 -20.40
N ASP A 181 -12.02 11.94 -20.63
CA ASP A 181 -11.98 12.57 -21.96
C ASP A 181 -10.53 12.74 -22.46
N TRP A 182 -9.63 13.16 -21.56
CA TRP A 182 -8.21 13.36 -21.89
C TRP A 182 -7.50 12.04 -22.21
N VAL A 183 -7.83 10.96 -21.49
CA VAL A 183 -7.32 9.61 -21.73
C VAL A 183 -7.69 9.13 -23.13
N GLU A 184 -8.96 9.31 -23.53
CA GLU A 184 -9.43 8.98 -24.89
C GLU A 184 -8.72 9.83 -25.95
N GLU A 185 -8.62 11.13 -25.75
CA GLU A 185 -7.95 12.06 -26.68
C GLU A 185 -6.46 11.77 -26.89
N ASN A 186 -5.78 11.19 -25.89
CA ASN A 186 -4.33 10.95 -25.91
C ASN A 186 -3.99 9.46 -26.03
N ASN A 187 -4.97 8.57 -26.23
CA ASN A 187 -4.80 7.12 -26.32
C ASN A 187 -3.99 6.55 -25.14
N VAL A 188 -4.28 7.00 -23.91
CA VAL A 188 -3.61 6.47 -22.72
C VAL A 188 -4.18 5.08 -22.41
N THR A 189 -3.34 4.05 -22.51
CA THR A 189 -3.72 2.65 -22.25
C THR A 189 -4.07 2.43 -20.79
N SER A 190 -3.30 3.00 -19.86
CA SER A 190 -3.51 2.80 -18.43
C SER A 190 -2.92 3.91 -17.57
N ILE A 191 -3.61 4.24 -16.47
CA ILE A 191 -3.13 5.17 -15.43
C ILE A 191 -3.00 4.43 -14.12
N GLN A 192 -1.80 4.36 -13.58
CA GLN A 192 -1.47 3.79 -12.27
C GLN A 192 -1.30 4.92 -11.25
N ILE A 193 -1.80 4.72 -10.03
CA ILE A 193 -1.64 5.68 -8.93
C ILE A 193 -1.24 4.93 -7.67
N SER A 194 -0.03 5.17 -7.15
CA SER A 194 0.46 4.53 -5.93
C SER A 194 0.83 5.53 -4.84
N SER A 195 1.05 5.00 -3.66
CA SER A 195 1.52 5.71 -2.47
C SER A 195 2.92 5.22 -2.12
N VAL A 196 3.80 6.11 -1.68
CA VAL A 196 5.09 5.70 -1.09
C VAL A 196 4.95 5.15 0.34
N HIS A 197 3.83 5.38 1.02
CA HIS A 197 3.49 4.82 2.34
C HIS A 197 4.19 5.49 3.54
N GLN A 198 4.20 6.82 3.57
CA GLN A 198 4.75 7.60 4.70
C GLN A 198 3.79 7.68 5.89
N HIS A 199 4.34 7.61 7.10
CA HIS A 199 3.57 7.76 8.35
C HIS A 199 3.66 9.17 9.00
N SER A 200 4.25 10.13 8.28
CA SER A 200 4.42 11.51 8.73
C SER A 200 3.83 12.51 7.73
N CYS A 201 2.80 12.11 6.99
CA CYS A 201 2.21 12.87 5.89
C CYS A 201 0.75 13.26 6.20
N ILE A 202 0.18 14.27 5.55
CA ILE A 202 -1.25 14.58 5.69
C ILE A 202 -2.08 13.38 5.22
N ASP A 203 -3.06 12.99 6.04
CA ASP A 203 -3.89 11.82 5.82
C ASP A 203 -4.72 11.91 4.53
N THR A 204 -4.55 10.90 3.70
CA THR A 204 -5.26 10.69 2.43
C THR A 204 -6.17 9.47 2.47
N LEU A 205 -5.96 8.55 3.42
CA LEU A 205 -6.72 7.32 3.55
C LEU A 205 -7.93 7.50 4.48
N GLY A 206 -7.79 8.35 5.50
CA GLY A 206 -8.85 8.72 6.44
C GLY A 206 -8.78 8.03 7.81
N LEU A 207 -7.77 7.19 8.04
CA LEU A 207 -7.56 6.46 9.29
C LEU A 207 -7.02 7.33 10.44
N ALA A 208 -6.54 8.55 10.16
CA ALA A 208 -6.11 9.49 11.20
C ALA A 208 -7.28 10.21 11.88
N ALA A 209 -8.53 9.90 11.49
CA ALA A 209 -9.71 10.46 12.12
C ALA A 209 -9.70 10.20 13.64
N PRO A 210 -10.12 11.18 14.47
CA PRO A 210 -10.33 10.91 15.89
C PRO A 210 -11.43 9.87 16.07
N LEU A 211 -11.04 8.65 16.42
CA LEU A 211 -11.90 7.46 16.30
C LEU A 211 -13.12 7.52 17.21
N VAL A 212 -12.97 7.94 18.47
CA VAL A 212 -14.11 8.03 19.41
C VAL A 212 -15.12 9.09 18.95
N PRO A 213 -14.72 10.33 18.60
CA PRO A 213 -15.62 11.28 17.97
C PRO A 213 -16.32 10.74 16.71
N ALA A 214 -15.58 10.05 15.82
CA ALA A 214 -16.14 9.45 14.62
C ALA A 214 -17.19 8.37 14.94
N LEU A 215 -16.88 7.44 15.84
CA LEU A 215 -17.79 6.38 16.28
C LEU A 215 -19.03 6.89 17.02
N LEU A 216 -19.03 8.12 17.52
CA LEU A 216 -20.18 8.74 18.15
C LEU A 216 -21.03 9.55 17.16
N ARG A 217 -20.39 10.27 16.24
CA ARG A 217 -21.06 11.21 15.34
C ARG A 217 -21.46 10.57 14.00
N ASN A 218 -20.55 9.83 13.35
CA ASN A 218 -20.78 9.28 12.00
C ASN A 218 -21.99 8.34 11.95
N PRO A 219 -22.27 7.47 12.96
CA PRO A 219 -23.46 6.63 12.92
C PRO A 219 -24.78 7.41 12.92
N LEU A 220 -24.79 8.61 13.55
CA LEU A 220 -25.96 9.47 13.50
C LEU A 220 -26.06 10.16 12.13
N MET A 221 -24.93 10.66 11.62
CA MET A 221 -24.90 11.37 10.34
C MET A 221 -25.23 10.47 9.16
N SER A 222 -24.80 9.19 9.16
CA SER A 222 -25.07 8.24 8.08
C SER A 222 -26.56 7.98 7.81
N ILE A 223 -27.45 8.34 8.75
CA ILE A 223 -28.91 8.24 8.58
C ILE A 223 -29.53 9.55 8.07
N PHE A 224 -28.97 10.71 8.44
CA PHE A 224 -29.64 12.01 8.35
C PHE A 224 -28.90 13.07 7.53
N ALA A 225 -27.68 12.81 7.09
CA ALA A 225 -26.81 13.80 6.46
C ALA A 225 -25.81 13.18 5.48
N ASP A 226 -25.25 14.03 4.63
CA ASP A 226 -24.22 13.64 3.67
C ASP A 226 -22.87 13.40 4.37
N ARG A 227 -21.98 12.66 3.68
CA ARG A 227 -20.62 12.32 4.16
C ARG A 227 -19.80 13.54 4.58
N ASP A 228 -20.08 14.69 3.99
CA ASP A 228 -19.48 15.98 4.32
C ASP A 228 -19.64 16.42 5.78
N SER A 229 -20.60 15.83 6.50
CA SER A 229 -20.86 16.09 7.91
C SER A 229 -20.12 15.15 8.88
N PHE A 230 -19.42 14.15 8.34
CA PHE A 230 -18.72 13.12 9.09
C PHE A 230 -17.43 13.68 9.71
N VAL A 231 -16.98 13.04 10.77
CA VAL A 231 -15.62 13.19 11.30
C VAL A 231 -14.73 12.27 10.48
N LEU A 232 -13.80 12.87 9.73
CA LEU A 232 -12.87 12.17 8.83
C LEU A 232 -11.43 12.57 9.17
N GLY A 233 -10.49 11.69 8.83
CA GLY A 233 -9.05 11.98 8.89
C GLY A 233 -8.60 12.85 7.73
N THR A 234 -9.21 12.65 6.55
CA THR A 234 -8.90 13.42 5.35
C THR A 234 -9.43 14.85 5.43
N ASN A 235 -8.64 15.77 4.88
CA ASN A 235 -9.02 17.18 4.71
C ASN A 235 -9.43 17.43 3.26
N LYS A 236 -10.61 18.05 3.04
CA LYS A 236 -11.16 18.28 1.69
C LYS A 236 -10.28 19.17 0.81
N ASN A 237 -9.64 20.19 1.38
CA ASN A 237 -8.77 21.09 0.60
C ASN A 237 -7.48 20.36 0.22
N PHE A 238 -6.95 19.52 1.11
CA PHE A 238 -5.80 18.68 0.79
C PHE A 238 -6.15 17.65 -0.30
N MET A 239 -7.26 16.93 -0.18
CA MET A 239 -7.69 15.97 -1.21
C MET A 239 -7.98 16.65 -2.56
N ALA A 240 -8.51 17.87 -2.56
CA ALA A 240 -8.66 18.66 -3.79
C ALA A 240 -7.30 18.98 -4.45
N ASN A 241 -6.26 19.26 -3.65
CA ASN A 241 -4.89 19.39 -4.15
C ASN A 241 -4.35 18.04 -4.67
N VAL A 242 -4.60 16.93 -3.97
CA VAL A 242 -4.22 15.58 -4.43
C VAL A 242 -4.80 15.29 -5.81
N TYR A 243 -6.10 15.51 -6.03
CA TYR A 243 -6.71 15.26 -7.34
C TYR A 243 -6.14 16.20 -8.41
N LYS A 244 -6.20 17.51 -8.15
CA LYS A 244 -5.76 18.54 -9.11
C LYS A 244 -4.30 18.37 -9.55
N TYR A 245 -3.40 18.17 -8.59
CA TYR A 245 -1.97 18.10 -8.92
C TYR A 245 -1.58 16.73 -9.48
N THR A 246 -2.23 15.64 -9.05
CA THR A 246 -2.04 14.32 -9.69
C THR A 246 -2.46 14.36 -11.17
N GLU A 247 -3.64 14.91 -11.46
CA GLU A 247 -4.10 15.12 -12.85
C GLU A 247 -3.12 15.98 -13.65
N SER A 248 -2.62 17.06 -13.05
CA SER A 248 -1.68 17.96 -13.72
C SER A 248 -0.35 17.29 -14.03
N VAL A 249 0.23 16.51 -13.10
CA VAL A 249 1.53 15.87 -13.34
C VAL A 249 1.41 14.72 -14.34
N ILE A 250 0.29 14.00 -14.37
CA ILE A 250 -0.01 12.98 -15.39
C ILE A 250 0.03 13.61 -16.79
N LYS A 251 -0.73 14.70 -16.99
CA LYS A 251 -0.77 15.41 -18.27
C LYS A 251 0.60 15.97 -18.66
N ASN A 252 1.32 16.53 -17.70
CA ASN A 252 2.64 17.11 -17.94
C ASN A 252 3.71 16.05 -18.26
N ALA A 253 3.66 14.88 -17.63
CA ALA A 253 4.59 13.78 -17.92
C ALA A 253 4.42 13.30 -19.37
N VAL A 254 3.18 13.09 -19.83
CA VAL A 254 2.90 12.74 -21.23
C VAL A 254 3.35 13.84 -22.19
N ALA A 255 3.08 15.11 -21.88
CA ALA A 255 3.46 16.24 -22.73
C ALA A 255 4.98 16.48 -22.83
N ARG A 256 5.78 15.83 -21.97
CA ARG A 256 7.24 15.96 -21.89
C ARG A 256 7.95 14.65 -22.22
N MET A 257 7.28 13.69 -22.86
CA MET A 257 7.95 12.47 -23.28
C MET A 257 9.04 12.77 -24.31
N ASP A 258 10.23 12.26 -24.05
CA ASP A 258 11.34 12.21 -24.99
C ASP A 258 11.57 10.77 -25.44
N ILE A 259 12.18 10.59 -26.61
CA ILE A 259 12.63 9.28 -27.10
C ILE A 259 13.96 8.89 -26.43
N GLY A 260 14.16 7.61 -26.14
CA GLY A 260 15.39 7.12 -25.51
C GLY A 260 15.48 5.61 -25.43
N GLU A 261 16.28 5.13 -24.48
CA GLU A 261 16.55 3.71 -24.23
C GLU A 261 16.28 3.39 -22.75
N ILE A 262 15.77 2.19 -22.47
CA ILE A 262 15.52 1.73 -21.10
C ILE A 262 16.49 0.63 -20.72
N TYR A 263 17.00 0.74 -19.50
CA TYR A 263 17.85 -0.24 -18.85
C TYR A 263 17.25 -0.64 -17.51
N VAL A 264 17.47 -1.89 -17.09
CA VAL A 264 17.16 -2.36 -15.74
C VAL A 264 18.42 -2.91 -15.08
N GLY A 265 18.66 -2.51 -13.84
CA GLY A 265 19.74 -3.03 -13.01
C GLY A 265 19.28 -3.20 -11.57
N ASP A 266 20.02 -3.96 -10.77
CA ASP A 266 19.71 -4.17 -9.36
C ASP A 266 20.96 -4.21 -8.49
N ILE A 267 20.75 -4.05 -7.19
CA ILE A 267 21.79 -4.24 -6.19
C ILE A 267 21.21 -4.76 -4.89
N ASN A 268 21.97 -5.59 -4.21
CA ASN A 268 21.59 -6.08 -2.89
C ASN A 268 21.76 -4.96 -1.84
N ILE A 269 20.68 -4.71 -1.10
CA ILE A 269 20.59 -3.81 0.06
C ILE A 269 20.11 -4.54 1.32
N GLY A 270 20.21 -5.88 1.34
CA GLY A 270 19.70 -6.74 2.41
C GLY A 270 20.23 -6.39 3.79
N ASP A 271 21.40 -5.77 3.88
CA ASP A 271 21.97 -5.25 5.12
C ASP A 271 21.27 -3.97 5.61
N TYR A 272 20.68 -3.17 4.72
CA TYR A 272 20.01 -1.90 5.07
C TYR A 272 18.56 -2.08 5.47
N ILE A 273 18.01 -3.27 5.31
CA ILE A 273 16.60 -3.59 5.58
C ILE A 273 16.48 -4.76 6.55
N LYS A 274 15.37 -4.84 7.26
CA LYS A 274 15.01 -5.99 8.10
C LYS A 274 13.52 -6.24 8.03
N ASP A 275 13.14 -7.49 8.11
CA ASP A 275 11.78 -7.84 8.51
C ASP A 275 11.66 -7.73 10.04
N LYS A 276 10.61 -7.09 10.52
CA LYS A 276 10.30 -7.01 11.97
C LYS A 276 9.36 -8.15 12.41
N ARG A 277 8.82 -8.93 11.48
CA ARG A 277 7.81 -9.96 11.68
C ARG A 277 8.40 -11.34 11.40
N GLU A 278 8.03 -12.32 12.21
CA GLU A 278 8.41 -13.72 11.99
C GLU A 278 7.29 -14.46 11.24
N PRO A 279 7.60 -15.36 10.29
CA PRO A 279 8.96 -15.67 9.82
C PRO A 279 9.58 -14.51 9.02
N ILE A 280 10.91 -14.35 9.11
CA ILE A 280 11.64 -13.31 8.38
C ILE A 280 11.53 -13.53 6.87
N ASN A 281 10.86 -12.61 6.19
CA ASN A 281 10.47 -12.71 4.79
C ASN A 281 10.83 -11.43 4.04
N LYS A 282 12.01 -11.36 3.42
CA LYS A 282 12.45 -10.13 2.74
C LYS A 282 13.08 -10.38 1.38
N ASN A 283 12.81 -9.46 0.45
CA ASN A 283 13.57 -9.35 -0.79
C ASN A 283 14.68 -8.31 -0.58
N ASP A 284 15.92 -8.73 -0.82
CA ASP A 284 17.11 -7.94 -0.55
C ASP A 284 17.49 -6.99 -1.68
N MET A 285 16.72 -6.96 -2.77
CA MET A 285 17.12 -6.28 -3.99
C MET A 285 16.44 -4.91 -4.11
N MET A 286 17.25 -3.87 -4.29
CA MET A 286 16.80 -2.58 -4.84
C MET A 286 16.97 -2.60 -6.35
N THR A 287 15.93 -2.22 -7.09
CA THR A 287 15.93 -2.19 -8.56
C THR A 287 15.88 -0.76 -9.08
N ARG A 288 16.64 -0.50 -10.15
CA ARG A 288 16.60 0.75 -10.91
C ARG A 288 16.17 0.47 -12.34
N ILE A 289 15.07 1.08 -12.77
CA ILE A 289 14.74 1.23 -14.19
C ILE A 289 15.25 2.61 -14.60
N ARG A 290 16.15 2.64 -15.58
CA ARG A 290 16.88 3.83 -16.02
C ARG A 290 16.53 4.11 -17.46
N PHE A 291 15.86 5.23 -17.71
CA PHE A 291 15.63 5.77 -19.04
C PHE A 291 16.71 6.79 -19.38
N VAL A 292 17.38 6.56 -20.50
CA VAL A 292 18.42 7.44 -21.04
C VAL A 292 17.84 8.15 -22.27
N PRO A 293 17.53 9.45 -22.19
CA PRO A 293 16.98 10.19 -23.33
C PRO A 293 18.02 10.29 -24.45
N ALA A 294 17.56 10.29 -25.69
CA ALA A 294 18.41 10.54 -26.86
C ALA A 294 18.92 11.98 -26.91
N CYS A 295 18.22 12.91 -26.26
CA CYS A 295 18.63 14.31 -26.13
C CYS A 295 19.62 14.47 -24.97
N GLU A 296 20.89 14.75 -25.27
CA GLU A 296 21.97 14.88 -24.26
C GLU A 296 21.73 15.97 -23.20
N SER A 297 20.86 16.96 -23.46
CA SER A 297 20.52 18.00 -22.49
C SER A 297 19.33 17.67 -21.59
N ALA A 298 18.64 16.55 -21.83
CA ALA A 298 17.56 16.06 -20.99
C ALA A 298 18.13 15.24 -19.84
N ASN A 299 17.49 15.32 -18.67
CA ASN A 299 17.84 14.48 -17.53
C ASN A 299 17.47 13.02 -17.82
N GLU A 300 18.26 12.09 -17.30
CA GLU A 300 17.80 10.71 -17.20
C GLU A 300 16.62 10.61 -16.24
N ILE A 301 15.74 9.63 -16.48
CA ILE A 301 14.62 9.34 -15.59
C ILE A 301 14.86 7.99 -14.92
N TRP A 302 14.91 7.97 -13.60
CA TRP A 302 15.12 6.75 -12.82
C TRP A 302 13.86 6.41 -12.04
N ILE A 303 13.33 5.21 -12.26
CA ILE A 303 12.35 4.59 -11.36
C ILE A 303 13.13 3.72 -10.39
N VAL A 304 13.08 4.08 -9.11
CA VAL A 304 13.77 3.38 -8.03
C VAL A 304 12.74 2.58 -7.25
N ASN A 305 12.92 1.26 -7.19
CA ASN A 305 12.03 0.36 -6.48
C ASN A 305 12.72 -0.31 -5.30
N VAL A 306 12.08 -0.23 -4.13
CA VAL A 306 12.61 -0.71 -2.85
C VAL A 306 11.48 -1.26 -2.00
N ASP A 307 11.70 -2.44 -1.41
CA ASP A 307 10.75 -3.12 -0.53
C ASP A 307 10.97 -2.69 0.93
N MET A 308 10.74 -1.41 1.25
CA MET A 308 11.05 -0.86 2.58
C MET A 308 10.06 0.23 3.00
N HIS A 309 9.55 0.15 4.24
CA HIS A 309 8.68 1.15 4.85
C HIS A 309 9.34 2.51 5.08
N ASP A 310 8.60 3.57 4.76
CA ASP A 310 8.95 4.97 4.99
C ASP A 310 8.59 5.42 6.42
N VAL A 311 9.32 4.89 7.40
CA VAL A 311 9.02 5.04 8.85
C VAL A 311 10.17 5.63 9.67
N THR A 312 11.02 6.46 9.08
CA THR A 312 12.14 7.08 9.83
C THR A 312 11.65 7.96 10.96
N PHE A 313 10.56 8.69 10.75
CA PHE A 313 9.91 9.52 11.78
C PHE A 313 8.98 8.71 12.71
N GLY A 314 8.88 7.40 12.48
CA GLY A 314 8.00 6.48 13.20
C GLY A 314 6.53 6.58 12.78
N ALA A 315 5.73 5.61 13.22
CA ALA A 315 4.30 5.53 12.87
C ALA A 315 3.47 6.70 13.43
N ALA A 316 3.97 7.38 14.48
CA ALA A 316 3.23 8.36 15.26
C ALA A 316 3.86 9.77 15.30
N ALA A 317 4.54 10.18 14.23
CA ALA A 317 5.26 11.46 14.16
C ALA A 317 4.35 12.68 14.35
N SER A 318 4.80 13.69 15.11
CA SER A 318 4.09 14.98 15.24
C SER A 318 4.49 16.01 14.18
N VAL A 319 5.38 15.67 13.26
CA VAL A 319 5.85 16.55 12.19
C VAL A 319 5.42 16.04 10.83
N LEU A 320 5.23 16.96 9.87
CA LEU A 320 4.98 16.64 8.47
C LEU A 320 6.32 16.43 7.75
N SER A 321 6.52 15.23 7.19
CA SER A 321 7.64 14.86 6.32
C SER A 321 7.24 13.79 5.29
N ALA A 322 7.88 13.84 4.13
CA ALA A 322 7.87 12.83 3.08
C ALA A 322 9.04 11.83 3.22
N ASP A 323 9.62 11.72 4.42
CA ASP A 323 10.61 10.72 4.82
C ASP A 323 11.82 10.59 3.86
N TYR A 324 12.59 9.51 3.91
CA TYR A 324 13.77 9.33 3.07
C TYR A 324 13.50 9.31 1.55
N PRO A 325 12.34 8.90 1.00
CA PRO A 325 12.13 8.96 -0.45
C PRO A 325 12.22 10.38 -1.01
N TYR A 326 11.74 11.38 -0.26
CA TYR A 326 11.91 12.78 -0.61
C TYR A 326 13.40 13.13 -0.79
N TYR A 327 14.22 12.75 0.18
CA TYR A 327 15.66 13.01 0.14
C TYR A 327 16.39 12.19 -0.94
N VAL A 328 15.94 10.98 -1.27
CA VAL A 328 16.47 10.21 -2.41
C VAL A 328 16.23 10.98 -3.71
N ARG A 329 15.02 11.50 -3.92
CA ARG A 329 14.68 12.27 -5.13
C ARG A 329 15.47 13.57 -5.21
N GLU A 330 15.61 14.30 -4.11
CA GLU A 330 16.37 15.56 -4.11
C GLU A 330 17.88 15.31 -4.34
N ALA A 331 18.47 14.29 -3.72
CA ALA A 331 19.88 13.95 -3.93
C ALA A 331 20.19 13.48 -5.37
N LEU A 332 19.24 12.84 -6.05
CA LEU A 332 19.36 12.49 -7.47
C LEU A 332 19.12 13.70 -8.39
N ALA A 333 18.18 14.60 -8.04
CA ALA A 333 17.95 15.82 -8.79
C ALA A 333 19.20 16.73 -8.80
N GLU A 334 19.94 16.81 -7.70
CA GLU A 334 21.24 17.51 -7.63
C GLU A 334 22.29 16.95 -8.60
N ARG A 335 22.10 15.71 -9.07
CA ARG A 335 22.96 15.01 -10.04
C ARG A 335 22.38 15.04 -11.46
N GLY A 336 21.31 15.78 -11.71
CA GLY A 336 20.66 15.84 -13.03
C GLY A 336 19.85 14.59 -13.38
N VAL A 337 19.29 13.90 -12.38
CA VAL A 337 18.44 12.73 -12.55
C VAL A 337 17.04 13.03 -12.03
N ASP A 338 16.04 12.83 -12.87
CA ASP A 338 14.63 12.88 -12.47
C ASP A 338 14.23 11.54 -11.86
N CYS A 339 13.88 11.53 -10.58
CA CYS A 339 13.62 10.29 -9.83
C CYS A 339 12.14 10.10 -9.50
N VAL A 340 11.65 8.89 -9.75
CA VAL A 340 10.37 8.36 -9.25
C VAL A 340 10.70 7.23 -8.28
N TYR A 341 10.42 7.43 -7.00
CA TYR A 341 10.59 6.39 -5.98
C TYR A 341 9.28 5.61 -5.85
N VAL A 342 9.32 4.28 -5.92
CA VAL A 342 8.15 3.40 -5.84
C VAL A 342 8.43 2.33 -4.79
N ILE A 343 7.55 2.22 -3.80
CA ILE A 343 7.65 1.15 -2.81
C ILE A 343 7.25 -0.18 -3.46
N GLY A 344 7.89 -1.27 -3.04
CA GLY A 344 7.55 -2.62 -3.50
C GLY A 344 6.83 -3.45 -2.44
N ALA A 345 7.19 -4.71 -2.26
CA ALA A 345 6.53 -5.59 -1.28
C ALA A 345 7.13 -5.39 0.12
N GLU A 346 6.60 -4.41 0.83
CA GLU A 346 7.19 -3.83 2.03
C GLU A 346 6.62 -4.31 3.37
N LEU A 347 5.53 -5.10 3.39
CA LEU A 347 4.66 -5.40 4.54
C LEU A 347 5.23 -5.19 5.95
N ALA A 348 6.33 -5.85 6.31
CA ALA A 348 6.96 -5.68 7.62
C ALA A 348 8.43 -5.26 7.53
N ILE A 349 8.86 -4.85 6.33
CA ILE A 349 10.23 -4.49 6.03
C ILE A 349 10.49 -3.04 6.41
N THR A 350 11.48 -2.83 7.26
CA THR A 350 11.86 -1.51 7.79
C THR A 350 13.37 -1.27 7.65
N PRO A 351 13.84 -0.01 7.71
CA PRO A 351 15.26 0.27 7.74
C PRO A 351 15.98 -0.42 8.91
N GLN A 352 17.09 -1.10 8.61
CA GLN A 352 18.05 -1.63 9.58
C GLN A 352 19.14 -0.56 9.83
N GLY A 353 18.76 0.51 10.54
CA GLY A 353 19.61 1.69 10.75
C GLY A 353 21.02 1.39 11.26
N ALA A 354 21.22 0.34 12.07
CA ALA A 354 22.54 -0.04 12.59
C ALA A 354 23.57 -0.42 11.49
N ASN A 355 23.10 -0.76 10.29
CA ASN A 355 23.94 -1.13 9.14
C ASN A 355 24.03 -0.01 8.10
N ILE A 356 23.32 1.10 8.29
CA ILE A 356 23.28 2.24 7.37
C ILE A 356 24.43 3.19 7.74
N PRO A 357 25.36 3.49 6.81
CA PRO A 357 26.51 4.33 7.11
C PRO A 357 26.13 5.71 7.69
N GLY A 358 26.70 6.03 8.85
CA GLY A 358 26.52 7.32 9.52
C GLY A 358 25.26 7.42 10.37
N PHE A 359 24.32 6.47 10.26
CA PHE A 359 23.02 6.49 10.93
C PHE A 359 23.13 6.64 12.45
N GLU A 360 24.14 6.02 13.06
CA GLU A 360 24.41 6.04 14.49
C GLU A 360 24.82 7.42 15.02
N THR A 361 25.26 8.32 14.13
CA THR A 361 25.67 9.69 14.47
C THR A 361 24.57 10.73 14.24
N CYS A 362 23.48 10.36 13.56
CA CYS A 362 22.40 11.28 13.21
C CYS A 362 21.61 11.66 14.49
N GLU A 363 21.50 12.96 14.79
CA GLU A 363 20.97 13.52 16.05
C GLU A 363 19.44 13.55 16.09
N ASN A 364 18.79 13.50 14.92
CA ASN A 364 17.34 13.60 14.76
C ASN A 364 16.86 12.78 13.55
N ASP A 365 15.54 12.63 13.40
CA ASP A 365 14.94 11.79 12.35
C ASP A 365 15.13 12.37 10.95
N THR A 366 15.20 13.69 10.80
CA THR A 366 15.53 14.33 9.51
C THR A 366 16.93 13.96 9.05
N GLU A 367 17.91 13.98 9.96
CA GLU A 367 19.25 13.51 9.65
C GLU A 367 19.23 12.02 9.31
N ARG A 368 18.54 11.18 10.08
CA ARG A 368 18.40 9.74 9.77
C ARG A 368 17.80 9.49 8.38
N ALA A 369 16.79 10.26 7.99
CA ALA A 369 16.13 10.11 6.69
C ALA A 369 17.11 10.45 5.55
N LYS A 370 17.93 11.49 5.73
CA LYS A 370 19.04 11.82 4.81
C LYS A 370 20.13 10.76 4.82
N CYS A 371 20.50 10.23 5.99
CA CYS A 371 21.48 9.16 6.15
C CYS A 371 21.04 7.89 5.36
N ILE A 372 19.75 7.52 5.42
CA ILE A 372 19.16 6.45 4.60
C ILE A 372 19.22 6.80 3.12
N ALA A 373 18.76 8.00 2.73
CA ALA A 373 18.71 8.43 1.34
C ALA A 373 20.10 8.44 0.69
N ASP A 374 21.11 8.99 1.36
CA ASP A 374 22.50 9.03 0.89
C ASP A 374 23.05 7.62 0.68
N ALA A 375 22.75 6.68 1.58
CA ALA A 375 23.17 5.28 1.46
C ALA A 375 22.50 4.58 0.27
N LEU A 376 21.19 4.77 0.07
CA LEU A 376 20.47 4.22 -1.09
C LEU A 376 20.98 4.83 -2.41
N VAL A 377 21.19 6.15 -2.43
CA VAL A 377 21.70 6.86 -3.60
C VAL A 377 23.15 6.48 -3.93
N ALA A 378 23.97 6.15 -2.93
CA ALA A 378 25.28 5.55 -3.15
C ALA A 378 25.15 4.16 -3.79
N LYS A 379 24.26 3.30 -3.28
CA LYS A 379 23.97 1.97 -3.84
C LYS A 379 23.46 2.03 -5.27
N LEU A 380 22.59 2.98 -5.60
CA LEU A 380 22.14 3.19 -6.99
C LEU A 380 23.30 3.54 -7.94
N GLY A 381 24.33 4.24 -7.44
CA GLY A 381 25.54 4.55 -8.20
C GLY A 381 26.48 3.35 -8.41
N GLU A 382 26.31 2.28 -7.63
CA GLU A 382 27.10 1.03 -7.72
C GLU A 382 26.49 -0.01 -8.68
N ILE A 383 25.30 0.25 -9.24
CA ILE A 383 24.65 -0.65 -10.20
C ILE A 383 25.45 -0.67 -11.52
N GLU A 384 26.09 -1.79 -11.81
CA GLU A 384 26.91 -2.02 -13.03
C GLU A 384 26.31 -3.09 -13.97
N ASN A 385 25.21 -3.74 -13.57
CA ASN A 385 24.53 -4.82 -14.30
C ASN A 385 23.34 -4.34 -15.14
N ASP A 386 23.38 -3.09 -15.64
CA ASP A 386 22.31 -2.54 -16.48
C ASP A 386 22.11 -3.40 -17.75
N GLU A 387 20.91 -3.96 -17.89
CA GLU A 387 20.48 -4.68 -19.08
C GLU A 387 19.51 -3.82 -19.89
N ARG A 388 19.76 -3.68 -21.19
CA ARG A 388 18.88 -2.94 -22.10
C ARG A 388 17.60 -3.73 -22.38
N LEU A 389 16.45 -3.07 -22.29
CA LEU A 389 15.14 -3.64 -22.61
C LEU A 389 14.71 -3.22 -24.03
N ASP A 390 14.20 -4.17 -24.81
CA ASP A 390 13.62 -3.88 -26.12
C ASP A 390 12.29 -3.13 -25.96
N PRO A 391 11.92 -2.21 -26.88
CA PRO A 391 10.70 -1.39 -26.79
C PRO A 391 9.44 -2.21 -27.04
N ILE A 392 9.02 -2.92 -25.99
CA ILE A 392 7.78 -3.69 -25.88
C ILE A 392 7.20 -3.36 -24.52
N LEU A 393 6.04 -2.70 -24.51
CA LEU A 393 5.31 -2.36 -23.30
C LEU A 393 3.95 -3.04 -23.30
N ASN A 394 3.76 -3.95 -22.36
CA ASN A 394 2.48 -4.57 -22.12
C ASN A 394 1.95 -4.16 -20.75
N ILE A 395 0.64 -3.94 -20.63
CA ILE A 395 -0.02 -3.67 -19.36
C ILE A 395 -1.39 -4.33 -19.34
N ALA A 396 -1.75 -5.04 -18.28
CA ALA A 396 -3.13 -5.47 -18.07
C ALA A 396 -3.52 -5.39 -16.60
N SER A 397 -4.81 -5.24 -16.33
CA SER A 397 -5.36 -5.12 -14.99
C SER A 397 -6.64 -5.93 -14.84
N LYS A 398 -6.95 -6.31 -13.60
CA LYS A 398 -8.14 -7.08 -13.25
C LYS A 398 -8.73 -6.59 -11.94
N GLU A 399 -10.04 -6.40 -11.93
CA GLU A 399 -10.76 -6.17 -10.67
C GLU A 399 -10.84 -7.44 -9.84
N VAL A 400 -10.66 -7.29 -8.53
CA VAL A 400 -10.57 -8.40 -7.58
C VAL A 400 -11.58 -8.17 -6.45
N GLN A 401 -12.32 -9.23 -6.14
CA GLN A 401 -13.33 -9.22 -5.09
C GLN A 401 -12.75 -9.81 -3.80
N VAL A 402 -12.54 -8.98 -2.79
CA VAL A 402 -12.04 -9.41 -1.48
C VAL A 402 -13.18 -9.34 -0.48
N LYS A 403 -13.67 -10.50 -0.05
CA LYS A 403 -14.70 -10.57 1.00
C LYS A 403 -14.12 -10.08 2.33
N ALA A 404 -14.69 -9.00 2.87
CA ALA A 404 -14.18 -8.37 4.08
C ALA A 404 -14.51 -9.21 5.32
N THR A 405 -13.50 -9.80 5.96
CA THR A 405 -13.67 -10.60 7.17
C THR A 405 -13.34 -9.80 8.43
N ASN A 406 -12.44 -8.83 8.35
CA ASN A 406 -12.02 -8.01 9.48
C ASN A 406 -13.11 -7.05 9.99
N GLY A 407 -13.53 -7.24 11.23
CA GLY A 407 -14.61 -6.48 11.87
C GLY A 407 -14.26 -5.02 12.18
N VAL A 408 -12.98 -4.70 12.37
CA VAL A 408 -12.49 -3.34 12.63
C VAL A 408 -12.55 -2.53 11.33
N LEU A 409 -11.97 -3.05 10.25
CA LEU A 409 -12.00 -2.39 8.94
C LEU A 409 -13.42 -2.27 8.39
N LYS A 410 -14.26 -3.32 8.54
CA LYS A 410 -15.68 -3.23 8.20
C LYS A 410 -16.37 -2.07 8.91
N LEU A 411 -16.09 -1.86 10.20
CA LEU A 411 -16.66 -0.75 10.93
C LEU A 411 -16.14 0.59 10.39
N ALA A 412 -14.84 0.73 10.15
CA ALA A 412 -14.25 1.97 9.60
C ALA A 412 -14.88 2.37 8.26
N VAL A 413 -15.03 1.41 7.34
CA VAL A 413 -15.66 1.60 6.02
C VAL A 413 -17.14 1.94 6.17
N ARG A 414 -17.89 1.24 7.02
CA ARG A 414 -19.31 1.55 7.31
C ARG A 414 -19.52 2.93 7.92
N GLN A 415 -18.51 3.46 8.61
CA GLN A 415 -18.51 4.82 9.16
C GLN A 415 -17.94 5.88 8.20
N GLY A 416 -17.69 5.51 6.94
CA GLY A 416 -17.26 6.43 5.87
C GLY A 416 -15.84 6.98 6.03
N LEU A 417 -15.04 6.39 6.94
CA LEU A 417 -13.68 6.85 7.24
C LEU A 417 -12.76 6.69 6.04
N ILE A 418 -12.88 5.56 5.33
CA ILE A 418 -12.05 5.22 4.17
C ILE A 418 -12.90 5.25 2.90
N ASN A 419 -12.39 5.81 1.81
CA ASN A 419 -13.08 5.96 0.53
C ASN A 419 -12.95 4.71 -0.38
N VAL A 420 -13.16 3.52 0.15
CA VAL A 420 -13.08 2.25 -0.60
C VAL A 420 -14.28 2.03 -1.52
N VAL A 421 -14.11 1.18 -2.55
CA VAL A 421 -15.20 0.69 -3.41
C VAL A 421 -15.75 -0.61 -2.84
N VAL A 422 -17.05 -0.64 -2.57
CA VAL A 422 -17.70 -1.78 -1.92
C VAL A 422 -18.97 -2.15 -2.66
N ALA A 423 -19.19 -3.45 -2.81
CA ALA A 423 -20.46 -4.03 -3.23
C ALA A 423 -21.02 -4.96 -2.14
N LYS A 424 -22.33 -5.16 -2.16
CA LYS A 424 -23.03 -6.08 -1.24
C LYS A 424 -23.24 -7.44 -1.89
N ASP A 425 -22.83 -8.50 -1.18
CA ASP A 425 -23.22 -9.89 -1.44
C ASP A 425 -24.15 -10.36 -0.32
N GLY A 426 -25.46 -10.20 -0.53
CA GLY A 426 -26.46 -10.36 0.54
C GLY A 426 -26.22 -9.37 1.69
N THR A 427 -25.79 -9.88 2.84
CA THR A 427 -25.42 -9.06 4.02
C THR A 427 -23.92 -8.82 4.17
N ASP A 428 -23.11 -9.47 3.34
CA ASP A 428 -21.65 -9.34 3.37
C ASP A 428 -21.19 -8.13 2.57
N LEU A 429 -20.09 -7.54 3.02
CA LEU A 429 -19.39 -6.47 2.29
C LEU A 429 -18.23 -7.09 1.52
N VAL A 430 -18.20 -6.81 0.22
CA VAL A 430 -17.15 -7.22 -0.70
C VAL A 430 -16.40 -5.97 -1.12
N LEU A 431 -15.12 -5.90 -0.77
CA LEU A 431 -14.21 -4.87 -1.26
C LEU A 431 -13.89 -5.19 -2.71
N ILE A 432 -14.11 -4.23 -3.61
CA ILE A 432 -13.67 -4.33 -4.99
C ILE A 432 -12.35 -3.57 -5.08
N THR A 433 -11.27 -4.28 -5.36
CA THR A 433 -9.93 -3.72 -5.57
C THR A 433 -9.45 -4.06 -6.98
N GLU A 434 -8.21 -3.76 -7.34
CA GLU A 434 -7.61 -4.24 -8.58
C GLU A 434 -6.17 -4.68 -8.40
N ILE A 435 -5.74 -5.56 -9.29
CA ILE A 435 -4.34 -5.89 -9.52
C ILE A 435 -3.98 -5.51 -10.95
N GLY A 436 -2.68 -5.36 -11.22
CA GLY A 436 -2.18 -5.25 -12.57
C GLY A 436 -0.85 -5.94 -12.78
N TYR A 437 -0.50 -6.11 -14.05
CA TYR A 437 0.77 -6.64 -14.49
C TYR A 437 1.26 -5.84 -15.68
N MET A 438 2.46 -5.26 -15.55
CA MET A 438 3.15 -4.55 -16.62
C MET A 438 4.40 -5.34 -17.01
N GLU A 439 4.71 -5.42 -18.29
CA GLU A 439 5.90 -6.11 -18.78
C GLU A 439 6.68 -5.21 -19.75
N LEU A 440 7.99 -5.08 -19.50
CA LEU A 440 8.91 -4.27 -20.28
C LEU A 440 9.93 -5.18 -20.96
N GLY A 441 9.99 -5.09 -22.28
CA GLY A 441 10.94 -5.82 -23.12
C GLY A 441 10.84 -7.34 -22.99
N ASN A 442 9.70 -7.86 -22.53
CA ASN A 442 9.46 -9.29 -22.24
C ASN A 442 10.46 -9.93 -21.26
N LYS A 443 11.07 -9.10 -20.41
CA LYS A 443 12.11 -9.51 -19.44
C LYS A 443 11.83 -9.05 -18.03
N LEU A 444 11.34 -7.81 -17.89
CA LEU A 444 10.99 -7.23 -16.61
C LEU A 444 9.47 -7.22 -16.45
N GLY A 445 8.96 -8.05 -15.54
CA GLY A 445 7.60 -7.95 -15.05
C GLY A 445 7.50 -7.00 -13.86
N VAL A 446 6.37 -6.32 -13.75
CA VAL A 446 6.00 -5.48 -12.62
C VAL A 446 4.61 -5.87 -12.16
N PHE A 447 4.52 -6.41 -10.95
CA PHE A 447 3.22 -6.65 -10.30
C PHE A 447 2.73 -5.34 -9.66
N LEU A 448 1.59 -4.84 -10.12
CA LEU A 448 0.90 -3.68 -9.56
C LEU A 448 -0.03 -4.19 -8.46
N ALA A 449 0.43 -4.07 -7.22
CA ALA A 449 -0.18 -4.72 -6.07
C ALA A 449 -0.96 -3.72 -5.22
N PRO A 450 -2.25 -3.98 -4.91
CA PRO A 450 -2.95 -3.17 -3.92
C PRO A 450 -2.37 -3.48 -2.53
N GLY A 451 -2.48 -2.54 -1.61
CA GLY A 451 -2.08 -2.70 -0.21
C GLY A 451 -0.59 -3.01 0.01
N GLU A 452 -0.30 -3.50 1.22
CA GLU A 452 1.05 -3.84 1.69
C GLU A 452 1.25 -5.34 1.60
N ASN A 453 2.22 -5.78 0.79
CA ASN A 453 2.29 -7.17 0.33
C ASN A 453 3.43 -7.94 0.98
N ASP A 454 3.14 -9.18 1.40
CA ASP A 454 4.17 -10.10 1.90
C ASP A 454 5.13 -10.53 0.76
N PRO A 455 6.45 -10.38 0.89
CA PRO A 455 7.39 -10.85 -0.12
C PRO A 455 7.23 -12.33 -0.49
N GLN A 456 6.81 -13.19 0.44
CA GLN A 456 6.66 -14.62 0.15
C GLN A 456 5.55 -14.94 -0.85
N MET A 457 4.47 -14.15 -0.95
CA MET A 457 3.45 -14.42 -1.98
C MET A 457 3.97 -14.10 -3.38
N VAL A 458 5.01 -13.25 -3.47
CA VAL A 458 5.60 -12.82 -4.73
C VAL A 458 6.71 -13.77 -5.17
N TRP A 459 7.67 -14.06 -4.28
CA TRP A 459 8.89 -14.79 -4.62
C TRP A 459 9.02 -16.16 -3.94
N GLY A 460 8.08 -16.55 -3.09
CA GLY A 460 8.05 -17.86 -2.42
C GLY A 460 9.23 -18.07 -1.48
N GLU A 461 9.78 -19.29 -1.49
CA GLU A 461 10.89 -19.68 -0.61
C GLU A 461 12.21 -18.91 -0.85
N LYS A 462 12.28 -18.06 -1.88
CA LYS A 462 13.44 -17.20 -2.15
C LYS A 462 13.60 -16.09 -1.10
N THR A 463 12.52 -15.71 -0.40
CA THR A 463 12.55 -14.62 0.60
C THR A 463 12.52 -15.11 2.04
N GLY A 464 12.20 -16.38 2.29
CA GLY A 464 12.06 -16.98 3.62
C GLY A 464 11.51 -18.41 3.58
N GLU A 465 11.48 -19.11 4.71
CA GLU A 465 10.90 -20.47 4.80
C GLU A 465 9.37 -20.40 4.88
N LEU A 466 8.67 -21.22 4.09
CA LEU A 466 7.21 -21.37 4.19
C LEU A 466 6.85 -22.19 5.43
N LEU A 467 5.91 -21.70 6.23
CA LEU A 467 5.46 -22.42 7.42
C LEU A 467 4.65 -23.67 7.05
N SER A 468 5.01 -24.81 7.66
CA SER A 468 4.17 -26.01 7.69
C SER A 468 2.91 -25.79 8.54
N ALA A 469 1.92 -26.69 8.42
CA ALA A 469 0.72 -26.66 9.26
C ALA A 469 1.04 -26.79 10.76
N GLU A 470 2.10 -27.53 11.11
CA GLU A 470 2.57 -27.67 12.48
C GLU A 470 3.28 -26.41 12.99
N GLN A 471 3.84 -25.59 12.10
CA GLN A 471 4.49 -24.32 12.44
C GLN A 471 3.50 -23.15 12.48
N SER A 472 2.47 -23.13 11.62
CA SER A 472 1.50 -22.03 11.53
C SER A 472 0.51 -21.95 12.68
N TRP A 473 0.08 -20.74 13.06
CA TRP A 473 -0.83 -20.56 14.21
C TRP A 473 -2.22 -21.14 13.99
N ASN A 474 -2.68 -21.10 12.76
CA ASN A 474 -4.02 -21.57 12.36
C ASN A 474 -4.03 -22.99 11.77
N GLY A 475 -2.88 -23.66 11.68
CA GLY A 475 -2.78 -25.03 11.15
C GLY A 475 -2.89 -25.12 9.63
N THR A 476 -2.66 -24.02 8.92
CA THR A 476 -2.68 -23.96 7.45
C THR A 476 -1.27 -23.99 6.87
N THR A 477 -1.16 -24.22 5.57
CA THR A 477 0.09 -24.17 4.81
C THR A 477 -0.18 -23.44 3.52
N TRP A 478 0.76 -22.61 3.09
CA TRP A 478 0.68 -21.93 1.81
C TRP A 478 0.90 -22.94 0.67
N THR A 479 0.04 -22.89 -0.35
CA THR A 479 0.06 -23.88 -1.46
C THR A 479 0.00 -23.25 -2.85
N LYS A 480 -0.04 -21.92 -2.94
CA LYS A 480 -0.11 -21.22 -4.21
C LYS A 480 1.26 -21.02 -4.81
N THR A 481 1.33 -21.08 -6.13
CA THR A 481 2.54 -20.74 -6.88
C THR A 481 2.85 -19.25 -6.68
N PRO A 482 4.11 -18.87 -6.38
CA PRO A 482 4.48 -17.48 -6.26
C PRO A 482 4.21 -16.68 -7.54
N ILE A 483 3.88 -15.39 -7.40
CA ILE A 483 3.60 -14.49 -8.54
C ILE A 483 4.77 -14.47 -9.53
N ALA A 484 6.02 -14.48 -9.05
CA ALA A 484 7.22 -14.48 -9.90
C ALA A 484 7.34 -15.72 -10.78
N GLU A 485 6.96 -16.91 -10.30
CA GLU A 485 6.92 -18.11 -11.13
C GLU A 485 5.77 -18.08 -12.12
N THR A 486 4.62 -17.54 -11.72
CA THR A 486 3.44 -17.42 -12.60
C THR A 486 3.66 -16.43 -13.74
N ALA A 487 4.36 -15.33 -13.47
CA ALA A 487 4.68 -14.30 -14.45
C ALA A 487 5.62 -14.81 -15.56
N ASP A 488 6.46 -15.80 -15.25
CA ASP A 488 7.45 -16.43 -16.15
C ASP A 488 8.31 -15.42 -16.93
N VAL A 489 8.93 -14.51 -16.18
CA VAL A 489 9.84 -13.48 -16.71
C VAL A 489 11.20 -13.57 -16.01
N GLU A 490 12.23 -13.01 -16.64
CA GLU A 490 13.60 -13.03 -16.10
C GLU A 490 13.70 -12.33 -14.73
N LYS A 491 12.98 -11.22 -14.56
CA LYS A 491 12.87 -10.49 -13.29
C LYS A 491 11.43 -10.04 -13.05
N LEU A 492 10.96 -10.20 -11.81
CA LEU A 492 9.72 -9.60 -11.32
C LEU A 492 10.05 -8.62 -10.18
N ILE A 493 9.51 -7.40 -10.27
CA ILE A 493 9.44 -6.43 -9.17
C ILE A 493 7.98 -6.13 -8.82
N VAL A 494 7.77 -5.43 -7.70
CA VAL A 494 6.45 -5.04 -7.21
C VAL A 494 6.37 -3.53 -7.15
N PHE A 495 5.28 -2.95 -7.66
CA PHE A 495 4.86 -1.61 -7.28
C PHE A 495 3.71 -1.78 -6.28
N GLY A 496 4.04 -1.60 -5.01
CA GLY A 496 3.14 -1.73 -3.86
C GLY A 496 2.19 -0.54 -3.75
N LEU A 497 1.12 -0.72 -2.98
CA LEU A 497 0.03 0.25 -2.80
C LEU A 497 -0.46 0.86 -4.12
N ALA A 498 -0.42 0.08 -5.20
CA ALA A 498 -0.84 0.50 -6.52
C ALA A 498 -2.37 0.43 -6.62
N ASN A 499 -2.97 1.56 -6.94
CA ASN A 499 -4.40 1.79 -7.19
C ASN A 499 -5.36 1.55 -6.04
N ASP A 500 -4.89 0.99 -4.93
CA ASP A 500 -5.67 0.84 -3.71
C ASP A 500 -4.77 0.55 -2.51
N GLN A 501 -5.14 1.06 -1.35
CA GLN A 501 -4.59 0.68 -0.05
C GLN A 501 -5.67 -0.10 0.70
N ILE A 502 -5.64 -1.42 0.56
CA ILE A 502 -6.61 -2.32 1.18
C ILE A 502 -6.17 -2.83 2.56
N GLY A 503 -4.97 -2.45 2.99
CA GLY A 503 -4.28 -2.92 4.19
C GLY A 503 -3.30 -4.06 3.90
N TYR A 504 -2.93 -4.79 4.94
CA TYR A 504 -1.93 -5.85 4.85
C TYR A 504 -2.45 -7.11 4.15
N ILE A 505 -1.63 -7.65 3.25
CA ILE A 505 -1.87 -8.90 2.54
C ILE A 505 -0.83 -9.91 3.00
N VAL A 506 -1.23 -10.68 4.01
CA VAL A 506 -0.40 -11.69 4.66
C VAL A 506 -0.78 -13.08 4.13
N LEU A 507 0.21 -13.98 3.99
CA LEU A 507 -0.05 -15.39 3.74
C LEU A 507 -0.93 -15.98 4.84
N GLU A 508 -1.91 -16.80 4.49
CA GLU A 508 -2.80 -17.39 5.50
C GLU A 508 -2.01 -18.18 6.56
N SER A 509 -0.96 -18.91 6.17
CA SER A 509 -0.08 -19.64 7.09
C SER A 509 0.62 -18.76 8.12
N ASP A 510 0.81 -17.49 7.78
CA ASP A 510 1.63 -16.56 8.55
C ASP A 510 0.75 -15.67 9.43
N VAL A 511 -0.57 -15.71 9.28
CA VAL A 511 -1.51 -14.92 10.09
C VAL A 511 -1.43 -15.31 11.56
N HIS A 512 -1.19 -14.28 12.39
CA HIS A 512 -1.26 -14.37 13.83
C HIS A 512 -2.59 -13.79 14.37
N SER A 513 -2.59 -13.37 15.63
CA SER A 513 -3.71 -12.79 16.36
C SER A 513 -3.58 -11.29 16.29
N ILE A 514 -4.72 -10.64 16.19
CA ILE A 514 -4.85 -9.18 16.24
C ILE A 514 -4.28 -8.55 17.53
N LEU A 515 -3.98 -9.35 18.54
CA LEU A 515 -3.39 -8.91 19.81
C LEU A 515 -1.88 -9.08 19.91
N THR A 516 -1.25 -9.75 18.95
CA THR A 516 0.20 -10.00 18.97
C THR A 516 0.94 -9.24 17.89
N GLU A 517 0.29 -9.02 16.75
CA GLU A 517 0.87 -8.37 15.59
C GLU A 517 -0.05 -7.24 15.12
N ASN A 518 0.52 -6.12 14.69
CA ASN A 518 -0.26 -4.93 14.34
C ASN A 518 -0.88 -5.05 12.94
N GLU A 519 -0.20 -5.80 12.06
CA GLU A 519 -0.52 -6.00 10.66
C GLU A 519 -1.91 -6.66 10.51
N GLU A 520 -2.25 -7.58 11.41
CA GLU A 520 -3.51 -8.31 11.46
C GLU A 520 -4.71 -7.39 11.75
N ILE A 521 -4.49 -6.27 12.46
CA ILE A 521 -5.53 -5.26 12.72
C ILE A 521 -6.01 -4.65 11.41
N LEU A 522 -5.10 -4.45 10.46
CA LEU A 522 -5.35 -3.78 9.19
C LEU A 522 -5.34 -4.78 8.00
N CYS A 523 -5.51 -6.08 8.23
CA CYS A 523 -5.72 -7.04 7.16
C CYS A 523 -7.22 -7.11 6.78
N PRO A 524 -7.63 -6.83 5.53
CA PRO A 524 -9.06 -6.83 5.15
C PRO A 524 -9.66 -8.24 5.19
N SER A 525 -8.83 -9.24 4.89
CA SER A 525 -9.16 -10.65 4.95
C SER A 525 -7.92 -11.51 5.02
N TYR A 526 -7.91 -12.52 5.91
CA TYR A 526 -6.86 -13.53 5.96
C TYR A 526 -6.78 -14.43 4.72
N LYS A 527 -7.71 -14.27 3.76
CA LYS A 527 -7.68 -14.90 2.43
C LYS A 527 -7.22 -13.96 1.32
N ALA A 528 -6.86 -12.71 1.64
CA ALA A 528 -6.49 -11.70 0.64
C ALA A 528 -5.33 -12.17 -0.24
N ALA A 529 -4.27 -12.73 0.34
CA ALA A 529 -3.12 -13.22 -0.43
C ALA A 529 -3.54 -14.32 -1.43
N GLU A 530 -4.30 -15.33 -0.97
CA GLU A 530 -4.78 -16.43 -1.83
C GLU A 530 -5.64 -15.91 -2.99
N ILE A 531 -6.53 -14.95 -2.71
CA ILE A 531 -7.40 -14.32 -3.68
C ILE A 531 -6.59 -13.53 -4.72
N ILE A 532 -5.61 -12.74 -4.26
CA ILE A 532 -4.77 -11.89 -5.12
C ILE A 532 -3.87 -12.74 -6.03
N VAL A 533 -3.19 -13.76 -5.48
CA VAL A 533 -2.38 -14.68 -6.31
C VAL A 533 -3.24 -15.41 -7.33
N SER A 534 -4.42 -15.90 -6.92
CA SER A 534 -5.33 -16.56 -7.87
C SER A 534 -5.86 -15.60 -8.94
N ALA A 535 -6.10 -14.33 -8.59
CA ALA A 535 -6.49 -13.31 -9.56
C ALA A 535 -5.36 -13.02 -10.55
N PHE A 536 -4.11 -13.00 -10.07
CA PHE A 536 -2.92 -12.83 -10.90
C PHE A 536 -2.71 -14.01 -11.86
N GLU A 537 -2.82 -15.25 -11.37
CA GLU A 537 -2.80 -16.47 -12.20
C GLU A 537 -3.81 -16.37 -13.36
N ASN A 538 -5.04 -15.94 -13.07
CA ASN A 538 -6.05 -15.76 -14.09
C ASN A 538 -5.74 -14.59 -15.03
N LEU A 539 -5.18 -13.48 -14.52
CA LEU A 539 -4.79 -12.35 -15.36
C LEU A 539 -3.71 -12.75 -16.37
N ILE A 540 -2.67 -13.46 -15.92
CA ILE A 540 -1.61 -13.94 -16.81
C ILE A 540 -2.18 -14.90 -17.87
N ALA A 541 -3.01 -15.86 -17.47
CA ALA A 541 -3.63 -16.80 -18.41
C ALA A 541 -4.60 -16.15 -19.43
N ASP A 542 -5.11 -14.94 -19.12
CA ASP A 542 -5.99 -14.20 -20.02
C ASP A 542 -5.18 -13.43 -21.10
N VAL A 543 -3.93 -13.05 -20.82
CA VAL A 543 -3.14 -12.12 -21.66
C VAL A 543 -1.88 -12.72 -22.30
N LYS A 544 -1.35 -13.81 -21.75
CA LYS A 544 -0.25 -14.63 -22.29
C LYS A 544 -0.77 -16.02 -22.66
#